data_AF-A0A7X9HD55-F1
#
_entry.id   AF-A0A7X9HD55-F1
#
_cell.length_a   1.000
_cell.length_b   1.000
_cell.length_c   1.000
_cell.angle_alpha   90.00
_cell.angle_beta   90.00
_cell.angle_gamma   90.00
#
_symmetry.space_group_name_H-M   'P 1'
#
loop_
_entity.id
_entity.type
_entity.pdbx_description
1 polymer ?
#
loop_
_entity_poly.entity_id
_entity_poly.type
_entity_poly.pdbx_seq_one_letter_code
_entity_poly.pdbx_strand_id
1 'polypeptide(L)'
;MPVFNYFLSYIVGFLIFFLVGVLILGISGLKQYYHDLFFIPKLGYMLFSQNYPPLSFQFFYPYYLPFLIVFSNILFIAYALLKRELKNIASYLFIFLLGLSYFISIFARADLRFISYDISNINFFLWPLFVSTFMVMDFTIQKSKIITQKILVFFILLVQILPFFNYKNFVLKNFQIKNIINFINLPKYSDSFWLSKEQQNVVNFIKNNTSKNDYIYVFNDESLYYYLTQRNNPTKYYLAILTEPTVTQRSVIDRLKKYRPKYIVYHSSYWSNKIDEIPQSARLYMINSWLLKNYRHSTKIGSTTLLF
;
A
#
# COMPACT_ATOMS: atom_id res chain seq x y z
N MET A 1 -6.33 -27.88 33.18
CA MET A 1 -4.98 -27.71 32.60
C MET A 1 -4.87 -27.53 31.07
N PRO A 2 -5.92 -27.37 30.23
CA PRO A 2 -5.73 -27.15 28.79
C PRO A 2 -5.39 -25.70 28.39
N VAL A 3 -5.78 -24.69 29.18
CA VAL A 3 -5.58 -23.26 28.86
C VAL A 3 -4.10 -22.87 28.77
N PHE A 4 -3.25 -23.46 29.60
CA PHE A 4 -1.81 -23.18 29.61
C PHE A 4 -1.13 -23.63 28.31
N ASN A 5 -1.54 -24.77 27.75
CA ASN A 5 -1.00 -25.28 26.49
C ASN A 5 -1.41 -24.42 25.29
N TYR A 6 -2.61 -23.85 25.28
CA TYR A 6 -3.02 -22.95 24.18
C TYR A 6 -2.31 -21.60 24.21
N PHE A 7 -2.11 -21.04 25.40
CA PHE A 7 -1.33 -19.81 25.56
C PHE A 7 0.13 -20.01 25.13
N LEU A 8 0.72 -21.16 25.51
CA LEU A 8 2.06 -21.53 25.08
C LEU A 8 2.14 -21.73 23.56
N SER A 9 1.18 -22.44 22.96
CA SER A 9 1.10 -22.60 21.50
C SER A 9 0.92 -21.26 20.77
N TYR A 10 0.20 -20.30 21.36
CA TYR A 10 0.07 -18.95 20.81
C TYR A 10 1.38 -18.17 20.86
N ILE A 11 2.09 -18.21 22.00
CA ILE A 11 3.43 -17.60 22.13
C ILE A 11 4.39 -18.24 21.11
N VAL A 12 4.40 -19.56 21.00
CA VAL A 12 5.25 -20.28 20.05
C VAL A 12 4.90 -19.91 18.61
N GLY A 13 3.61 -19.86 18.26
CA GLY A 13 3.16 -19.44 16.93
C GLY A 13 3.54 -17.99 16.59
N PHE A 14 3.40 -17.08 17.55
CA PHE A 14 3.82 -15.69 17.40
C PHE A 14 5.34 -15.57 17.23
N LEU A 15 6.12 -16.30 18.03
CA LEU A 15 7.58 -16.34 17.92
C LEU A 15 8.04 -16.93 16.58
N ILE A 16 7.40 -17.99 16.09
CA ILE A 16 7.68 -18.57 14.77
C ILE A 16 7.34 -17.58 13.66
N PHE A 17 6.17 -16.93 13.71
CA PHE A 17 5.80 -15.88 12.75
C PHE A 17 6.83 -14.74 12.74
N PHE A 18 7.28 -14.31 13.92
CA PHE A 18 8.30 -13.27 14.06
C PHE A 18 9.66 -13.72 13.49
N LEU A 19 10.08 -14.97 13.77
CA LEU A 19 11.30 -15.57 13.22
C LEU A 19 11.25 -15.68 11.69
N VAL A 20 10.12 -16.12 11.14
CA VAL A 20 9.90 -16.19 9.69
C VAL A 20 9.91 -14.78 9.09
N GLY A 21 9.29 -13.80 9.75
CA GLY A 21 9.36 -12.40 9.34
C GLY A 21 10.80 -11.87 9.31
N VAL A 22 11.61 -12.20 10.32
CA VAL A 22 13.04 -11.82 10.36
C VAL A 22 13.83 -12.53 9.26
N LEU A 23 13.55 -13.81 8.98
CA LEU A 23 14.21 -14.57 7.92
C LEU A 23 13.89 -14.02 6.52
N ILE A 24 12.64 -13.62 6.27
CA ILE A 24 12.19 -13.13 4.96
C ILE A 24 12.60 -11.68 4.74
N LEU A 25 12.38 -10.81 5.73
CA LEU A 25 12.53 -9.35 5.57
C LEU A 25 13.91 -8.85 6.03
N GLY A 26 14.67 -9.68 6.75
CA GLY A 26 15.83 -9.25 7.51
C GLY A 26 15.45 -8.35 8.70
N ILE A 27 16.38 -8.18 9.64
CA ILE A 27 16.19 -7.30 10.82
C ILE A 27 15.89 -5.86 10.38
N SER A 28 16.51 -5.40 9.28
CA SER A 28 16.29 -4.06 8.71
C SER A 28 14.86 -3.90 8.16
N GLY A 29 14.36 -4.88 7.42
CA GLY A 29 12.99 -4.86 6.88
C GLY A 29 11.94 -4.96 7.98
N LEU A 30 12.19 -5.76 9.03
CA LEU A 30 11.30 -5.84 10.19
C LEU A 30 11.25 -4.51 10.97
N LYS A 31 12.40 -3.85 11.12
CA LYS A 31 12.50 -2.52 11.76
C LYS A 31 11.76 -1.46 10.95
N GLN A 32 11.86 -1.52 9.62
CA GLN A 32 11.12 -0.62 8.72
C GLN A 32 9.61 -0.90 8.80
N TYR A 33 9.19 -2.17 8.79
CA TYR A 33 7.80 -2.56 8.97
C TYR A 33 7.20 -2.02 10.27
N TYR A 34 7.89 -2.17 11.40
CA TYR A 34 7.43 -1.60 12.67
C TYR A 34 7.42 -0.07 12.66
N HIS A 35 8.47 0.55 12.10
CA HIS A 35 8.50 2.00 11.93
C HIS A 35 7.26 2.48 11.17
N ASP A 36 6.90 1.81 10.07
CA ASP A 36 5.78 2.20 9.21
C ASP A 36 4.42 1.89 9.87
N LEU A 37 4.29 0.74 10.55
CA LEU A 37 3.11 0.37 11.33
C LEU A 37 2.77 1.42 12.41
N PHE A 38 3.79 1.94 13.11
CA PHE A 38 3.63 2.98 14.13
C PHE A 38 3.70 4.42 13.57
N PHE A 39 4.07 4.59 12.31
CA PHE A 39 4.06 5.88 11.61
C PHE A 39 2.68 6.17 11.00
N ILE A 40 1.95 5.15 10.51
CA ILE A 40 0.60 5.30 9.92
C ILE A 40 -0.38 6.02 10.86
N PRO A 41 -0.47 5.72 12.17
CA PRO A 41 -1.32 6.49 13.09
C PRO A 41 -0.94 7.96 13.21
N LYS A 42 0.33 8.32 12.99
CA LYS A 42 0.81 9.72 13.00
C LYS A 42 0.40 10.49 11.74
N LEU A 43 -0.01 9.78 10.68
CA LEU A 43 -0.68 10.36 9.51
C LEU A 43 -2.18 10.55 9.73
N GLY A 44 -2.70 10.26 10.93
CA GLY A 44 -4.14 10.35 11.25
C GLY A 44 -4.76 11.69 10.87
N TYR A 45 -4.03 12.80 10.98
CA TYR A 45 -4.52 14.10 10.52
C TYR A 45 -4.88 14.11 9.03
N MET A 46 -4.12 13.44 8.16
CA MET A 46 -4.41 13.31 6.73
C MET A 46 -5.56 12.33 6.45
N LEU A 47 -5.75 11.32 7.31
CA LEU A 47 -6.80 10.30 7.14
C LEU A 47 -8.18 10.80 7.61
N PHE A 48 -8.23 11.62 8.66
CA PHE A 48 -9.48 12.09 9.28
C PHE A 48 -9.87 13.53 8.91
N SER A 49 -9.04 14.27 8.18
CA SER A 49 -9.38 15.63 7.70
C SER A 49 -10.18 15.65 6.40
N GLN A 50 -10.38 14.52 5.74
CA GLN A 50 -11.14 14.46 4.49
C GLN A 50 -12.61 14.20 4.77
N ASN A 51 -13.50 14.92 4.08
CA ASN A 51 -14.93 14.65 4.12
C ASN A 51 -15.17 13.28 3.49
N TYR A 52 -15.50 12.28 4.31
CA TYR A 52 -15.90 10.98 3.80
C TYR A 52 -17.12 11.13 2.88
N PRO A 53 -17.19 10.40 1.76
CA PRO A 53 -18.38 10.39 0.94
C PRO A 53 -19.60 9.97 1.79
N PRO A 54 -20.79 10.52 1.51
CA PRO A 54 -22.00 10.16 2.25
C PRO A 54 -22.23 8.65 2.15
N LEU A 55 -22.44 8.01 3.31
CA LEU A 55 -22.75 6.58 3.39
C LEU A 55 -24.08 6.32 2.67
N SER A 56 -24.03 5.85 1.43
CA SER A 56 -25.22 5.50 0.64
C SER A 56 -25.19 4.02 0.26
N PHE A 57 -26.35 3.36 0.33
CA PHE A 57 -26.51 1.95 -0.03
C PHE A 57 -26.11 1.65 -1.50
N GLN A 58 -26.17 2.62 -2.40
CA GLN A 58 -25.75 2.42 -3.79
C GLN A 58 -24.23 2.27 -3.91
N PHE A 59 -23.43 2.95 -3.07
CA PHE A 59 -21.97 2.88 -3.11
C PHE A 59 -21.41 1.53 -2.62
N PHE A 60 -22.13 0.85 -1.72
CA PHE A 60 -21.71 -0.43 -1.14
C PHE A 60 -22.24 -1.66 -1.89
N TYR A 61 -23.03 -1.48 -2.95
CA TYR A 61 -23.65 -2.57 -3.71
C TYR A 61 -22.71 -3.70 -4.16
N PRO A 62 -21.48 -3.42 -4.63
CA PRO A 62 -20.51 -4.47 -4.96
C PRO A 62 -19.74 -5.03 -3.75
N TYR A 63 -19.86 -4.40 -2.57
CA TYR A 63 -18.94 -4.54 -1.44
C TYR A 63 -19.63 -5.02 -0.14
N TYR A 64 -20.87 -5.51 -0.23
CA TYR A 64 -21.60 -6.04 0.94
C TYR A 64 -21.01 -7.33 1.50
N LEU A 65 -20.25 -8.09 0.70
CA LEU A 65 -19.71 -9.38 1.11
C LEU A 65 -18.75 -9.26 2.32
N PRO A 66 -17.78 -8.33 2.36
CA PRO A 66 -17.02 -8.02 3.57
C PRO A 66 -17.87 -7.69 4.80
N PHE A 67 -18.92 -6.87 4.67
CA PHE A 67 -19.79 -6.52 5.79
C PHE A 67 -20.57 -7.73 6.30
N LEU A 68 -21.10 -8.57 5.41
CA LEU A 68 -21.76 -9.83 5.77
C LEU A 68 -20.80 -10.80 6.47
N ILE A 69 -19.53 -10.85 6.04
CA ILE A 69 -18.49 -11.67 6.68
C ILE A 69 -18.16 -11.15 8.08
N VAL A 70 -17.96 -9.84 8.24
CA VAL A 70 -17.71 -9.24 9.57
C VAL A 70 -18.90 -9.47 10.50
N PHE A 71 -20.12 -9.22 10.03
CA PHE A 71 -21.34 -9.42 10.80
C PHE A 71 -21.56 -10.87 11.22
N SER A 72 -21.34 -11.82 10.30
CA SER A 72 -21.43 -13.26 10.60
C SER A 72 -20.36 -13.73 11.60
N ASN A 73 -19.13 -13.18 11.54
CA ASN A 73 -18.10 -13.45 12.54
C ASN A 73 -18.48 -12.89 13.92
N ILE A 74 -19.05 -11.68 14.00
CA ILE A 74 -19.53 -11.09 15.26
C ILE A 74 -20.63 -11.96 15.87
N LEU A 75 -21.64 -12.35 15.07
CA LEU A 75 -22.72 -13.22 15.53
C LEU A 75 -22.21 -14.58 16.03
N PHE A 76 -21.22 -15.15 15.34
CA PHE A 76 -20.59 -16.39 15.79
C PHE A 76 -19.85 -16.23 17.12
N ILE A 77 -19.03 -15.18 17.27
CA ILE A 77 -18.31 -14.91 18.52
C ILE A 77 -19.31 -14.72 19.68
N ALA A 78 -20.39 -13.96 19.44
CA ALA A 78 -21.45 -13.75 20.42
C ALA A 78 -22.15 -15.07 20.80
N TYR A 79 -22.51 -15.90 19.82
CA TYR A 79 -23.11 -17.22 20.06
C TYR A 79 -22.20 -18.13 20.89
N ALA A 80 -20.92 -18.18 20.54
CA ALA A 80 -19.96 -19.05 21.17
C ALA A 80 -19.58 -18.58 22.60
N LEU A 81 -19.58 -17.26 22.84
CA LEU A 81 -19.53 -16.66 24.17
C LEU A 81 -20.73 -17.08 25.03
N LEU A 82 -21.95 -16.99 24.49
CA LEU A 82 -23.18 -17.36 25.19
C LEU A 82 -23.22 -18.84 25.57
N LYS A 83 -22.67 -19.71 24.74
CA LYS A 83 -22.63 -21.17 24.99
C LYS A 83 -21.48 -21.63 25.89
N ARG A 84 -20.56 -20.73 26.30
CA ARG A 84 -19.37 -21.05 27.12
C ARG A 84 -18.49 -22.18 26.55
N GLU A 85 -18.57 -22.46 25.25
CA GLU A 85 -17.91 -23.63 24.64
C GLU A 85 -16.53 -23.33 24.03
N LEU A 86 -15.84 -22.28 24.48
CA LEU A 86 -14.67 -21.79 23.75
C LEU A 86 -13.35 -22.06 24.45
N LYS A 87 -12.67 -23.14 24.02
CA LYS A 87 -11.24 -23.35 24.35
C LYS A 87 -10.30 -22.35 23.64
N ASN A 88 -10.75 -21.71 22.56
CA ASN A 88 -9.89 -20.92 21.65
C ASN A 88 -10.38 -19.47 21.39
N ILE A 89 -11.19 -18.88 22.28
CA ILE A 89 -11.78 -17.55 22.05
C ILE A 89 -10.74 -16.46 21.75
N ALA A 90 -9.59 -16.52 22.40
CA ALA A 90 -8.52 -15.54 22.23
C ALA A 90 -7.98 -15.55 20.78
N SER A 91 -7.84 -16.74 20.17
CA SER A 91 -7.41 -16.88 18.78
C SER A 91 -8.45 -16.33 17.81
N TYR A 92 -9.74 -16.60 18.05
CA TYR A 92 -10.83 -16.05 17.22
C TYR A 92 -10.91 -14.53 17.33
N LEU A 93 -10.84 -13.99 18.55
CA LEU A 93 -10.85 -12.55 18.80
C LEU A 93 -9.64 -11.88 18.15
N PHE A 94 -8.45 -12.48 18.27
CA PHE A 94 -7.23 -11.95 17.65
C PHE A 94 -7.35 -11.90 16.13
N ILE A 95 -7.78 -12.98 15.48
CA ILE A 95 -7.95 -13.02 14.02
C ILE A 95 -9.04 -12.04 13.57
N PHE A 96 -10.13 -11.93 14.33
CA PHE A 96 -11.19 -10.96 14.07
C PHE A 96 -10.69 -9.51 14.19
N LEU A 97 -9.99 -9.16 15.27
CA LEU A 97 -9.42 -7.83 15.48
C LEU A 97 -8.36 -7.49 14.42
N LEU A 98 -7.56 -8.48 14.02
CA LEU A 98 -6.59 -8.35 12.95
C LEU A 98 -7.31 -8.05 11.62
N GLY A 99 -8.33 -8.84 11.26
CA GLY A 99 -9.20 -8.57 10.10
C GLY A 99 -9.89 -7.21 10.15
N LEU A 100 -10.39 -6.79 11.32
CA LEU A 100 -11.03 -5.50 11.53
C LEU A 100 -10.05 -4.32 11.39
N SER A 101 -8.82 -4.45 11.91
CA SER A 101 -7.80 -3.41 11.77
C SER A 101 -7.42 -3.17 10.31
N TYR A 102 -7.34 -4.24 9.51
CA TYR A 102 -7.09 -4.16 8.07
C TYR A 102 -8.31 -3.61 7.33
N PHE A 103 -9.53 -4.01 7.71
CA PHE A 103 -10.76 -3.44 7.18
C PHE A 103 -10.80 -1.92 7.38
N ILE A 104 -10.53 -1.43 8.59
CA ILE A 104 -10.47 0.00 8.90
C ILE A 104 -9.41 0.72 8.06
N SER A 105 -8.24 0.11 7.85
CA SER A 105 -7.17 0.73 7.05
C SER A 105 -7.55 1.00 5.58
N ILE A 106 -8.43 0.16 5.01
CA ILE A 106 -8.93 0.30 3.64
C ILE A 106 -9.95 1.45 3.56
N PHE A 107 -10.90 1.49 4.50
CA PHE A 107 -11.94 2.52 4.53
C PHE A 107 -11.43 3.88 5.01
N ALA A 108 -10.26 3.93 5.66
CA ALA A 108 -9.62 5.18 6.04
C ALA A 108 -9.06 5.97 4.84
N ARG A 109 -9.00 5.40 3.63
CA ARG A 109 -8.64 6.14 2.41
C ARG A 109 -9.90 6.61 1.69
N ALA A 110 -10.01 7.91 1.41
CA ALA A 110 -11.21 8.55 0.86
C ALA A 110 -11.40 8.36 -0.67
N ASP A 111 -10.46 7.71 -1.35
CA ASP A 111 -10.40 7.63 -2.80
C ASP A 111 -11.00 6.28 -3.30
N LEU A 112 -12.07 6.34 -4.09
CA LEU A 112 -12.76 5.17 -4.69
C LEU A 112 -11.92 4.38 -5.71
N ARG A 113 -10.93 5.01 -6.36
CA ARG A 113 -9.98 4.37 -7.29
C ARG A 113 -8.89 3.59 -6.56
N PHE A 114 -8.45 4.07 -5.40
CA PHE A 114 -7.57 3.36 -4.48
C PHE A 114 -8.35 2.28 -3.74
N ILE A 115 -9.61 2.50 -3.36
CA ILE A 115 -10.46 1.43 -2.84
C ILE A 115 -10.58 0.31 -3.87
N SER A 116 -10.84 0.60 -5.16
CA SER A 116 -10.92 -0.47 -6.18
C SER A 116 -9.58 -1.16 -6.47
N TYR A 117 -8.45 -0.44 -6.41
CA TYR A 117 -7.11 -1.00 -6.53
C TYR A 117 -6.73 -1.85 -5.31
N ASP A 118 -7.00 -1.36 -4.10
CA ASP A 118 -6.80 -2.07 -2.84
C ASP A 118 -7.79 -3.22 -2.68
N ILE A 119 -8.98 -3.19 -3.30
CA ILE A 119 -9.89 -4.33 -3.41
C ILE A 119 -9.30 -5.46 -4.26
N SER A 120 -8.44 -5.16 -5.25
CA SER A 120 -7.68 -6.23 -5.92
C SER A 120 -6.57 -6.81 -5.02
N ASN A 121 -6.12 -6.04 -4.00
CA ASN A 121 -5.21 -6.48 -2.94
C ASN A 121 -5.94 -7.00 -1.67
N ILE A 122 -7.26 -6.81 -1.53
CA ILE A 122 -8.14 -7.39 -0.50
C ILE A 122 -8.02 -8.92 -0.48
N ASN A 123 -7.57 -9.50 -1.59
CA ASN A 123 -7.19 -10.90 -1.71
C ASN A 123 -6.15 -11.36 -0.67
N PHE A 124 -5.32 -10.48 -0.10
CA PHE A 124 -4.39 -10.82 0.98
C PHE A 124 -5.02 -10.64 2.38
N PHE A 125 -6.10 -9.85 2.48
CA PHE A 125 -6.72 -9.39 3.73
C PHE A 125 -8.04 -10.11 4.09
N LEU A 126 -8.69 -10.77 3.13
CA LEU A 126 -9.78 -11.71 3.40
C LEU A 126 -9.26 -13.06 3.95
N TRP A 127 -7.96 -13.34 3.84
CA TRP A 127 -7.37 -14.58 4.35
C TRP A 127 -7.50 -14.77 5.87
N PRO A 128 -7.26 -13.76 6.72
CA PRO A 128 -7.56 -13.87 8.15
C PRO A 128 -9.04 -14.14 8.45
N LEU A 129 -9.97 -13.47 7.75
CA LEU A 129 -11.40 -13.74 7.88
C LEU A 129 -11.80 -15.12 7.31
N PHE A 130 -11.09 -15.60 6.29
CA PHE A 130 -11.23 -16.94 5.73
C PHE A 130 -10.74 -18.00 6.71
N VAL A 131 -9.59 -17.78 7.36
CA VAL A 131 -9.02 -18.65 8.40
C VAL A 131 -9.88 -18.64 9.66
N SER A 132 -10.45 -17.49 10.08
CA SER A 132 -11.40 -17.47 11.20
C SER A 132 -12.64 -18.28 10.87
N THR A 133 -13.20 -18.11 9.67
CA THR A 133 -14.37 -18.89 9.23
C THR A 133 -14.04 -20.39 9.15
N PHE A 134 -12.84 -20.77 8.68
CA PHE A 134 -12.37 -22.15 8.63
C PHE A 134 -12.19 -22.77 10.03
N MET A 135 -11.63 -22.02 10.98
CA MET A 135 -11.49 -22.45 12.38
C MET A 135 -12.83 -22.55 13.11
N VAL A 136 -13.79 -21.70 12.76
CA VAL A 136 -15.17 -21.74 13.26
C VAL A 136 -15.92 -22.96 12.69
N MET A 137 -15.67 -23.26 11.42
CA MET A 137 -16.22 -24.41 10.72
C MET A 137 -15.61 -25.73 11.20
N ASP A 138 -14.30 -25.81 11.44
CA ASP A 138 -13.65 -27.00 12.01
C ASP A 138 -14.22 -27.33 13.41
N PHE A 139 -14.45 -26.30 14.23
CA PHE A 139 -15.12 -26.45 15.54
C PHE A 139 -16.55 -27.01 15.42
N THR A 140 -17.32 -26.59 14.42
CA THR A 140 -18.70 -27.09 14.19
C THR A 140 -18.72 -28.47 13.51
N ILE A 141 -17.79 -28.75 12.59
CA ILE A 141 -17.65 -30.00 11.83
C ILE A 141 -17.15 -31.14 12.72
N GLN A 142 -16.20 -30.90 13.63
CA GLN A 142 -15.68 -31.92 14.54
C GLN A 142 -16.74 -32.42 15.54
N LYS A 143 -17.70 -31.56 15.92
CA LYS A 143 -18.84 -31.96 16.76
C LYS A 143 -20.03 -32.51 15.97
N SER A 144 -20.14 -32.20 14.68
CA SER A 144 -21.28 -32.59 13.84
C SER A 144 -21.08 -33.94 13.15
N LYS A 145 -21.96 -34.91 13.46
CA LYS A 145 -22.07 -36.18 12.71
C LYS A 145 -22.85 -36.06 11.40
N ILE A 146 -23.43 -34.89 11.10
CA ILE A 146 -24.43 -34.74 10.03
C ILE A 146 -23.74 -34.21 8.77
N ILE A 147 -23.64 -35.06 7.75
CA ILE A 147 -22.92 -34.78 6.49
C ILE A 147 -23.46 -33.58 5.72
N THR A 148 -24.76 -33.29 5.82
CA THR A 148 -25.41 -32.17 5.13
C THR A 148 -24.91 -30.81 5.63
N GLN A 149 -24.54 -30.70 6.92
CA GLN A 149 -23.95 -29.47 7.46
C GLN A 149 -22.54 -29.25 6.91
N LYS A 150 -21.76 -30.33 6.70
CA LYS A 150 -20.43 -30.28 6.08
C LYS A 150 -20.51 -29.85 4.61
N ILE A 151 -21.51 -30.36 3.88
CA ILE A 151 -21.78 -30.00 2.48
C ILE A 151 -22.24 -28.54 2.37
N LEU A 152 -23.14 -28.08 3.23
CA LEU A 152 -23.59 -26.68 3.27
C LEU A 152 -22.41 -25.74 3.51
N VAL A 153 -21.53 -26.09 4.46
CA VAL A 153 -20.31 -25.34 4.77
C VAL A 153 -19.36 -25.30 3.56
N PHE A 154 -19.12 -26.44 2.92
CA PHE A 154 -18.33 -26.49 1.68
C PHE A 154 -18.92 -25.61 0.58
N PHE A 155 -20.25 -25.58 0.43
CA PHE A 155 -20.92 -24.71 -0.53
C PHE A 155 -20.81 -23.22 -0.16
N ILE A 156 -20.91 -22.86 1.12
CA ILE A 156 -20.69 -21.47 1.57
C ILE A 156 -19.25 -21.04 1.26
N LEU A 157 -18.27 -21.92 1.49
CA LEU A 157 -16.87 -21.69 1.12
C LEU A 157 -16.68 -21.55 -0.39
N LEU A 158 -17.32 -22.40 -1.19
CA LEU A 158 -17.29 -22.34 -2.65
C LEU A 158 -17.91 -21.04 -3.15
N VAL A 159 -19.06 -20.65 -2.62
CA VAL A 159 -19.79 -19.41 -2.98
C VAL A 159 -19.00 -18.16 -2.61
N GLN A 160 -18.18 -18.21 -1.56
CA GLN A 160 -17.26 -17.11 -1.24
C GLN A 160 -16.09 -17.02 -2.23
N ILE A 161 -15.70 -18.09 -2.90
CA ILE A 161 -14.69 -18.09 -3.97
C ILE A 161 -15.29 -17.64 -5.32
N LEU A 162 -16.60 -17.86 -5.54
CA LEU A 162 -17.27 -17.57 -6.82
C LEU A 162 -17.20 -16.11 -7.32
N PRO A 163 -17.29 -15.05 -6.49
CA PRO A 163 -17.10 -13.67 -6.93
C PRO A 163 -15.69 -13.41 -7.49
N PHE A 164 -14.71 -14.19 -7.03
CA PHE A 164 -13.31 -14.12 -7.45
C PHE A 164 -13.00 -15.04 -8.62
N PHE A 165 -13.78 -16.13 -8.75
CA PHE A 165 -13.85 -16.95 -9.95
C PHE A 165 -14.67 -16.20 -11.00
N ASN A 166 -14.07 -15.17 -11.59
CA ASN A 166 -14.57 -14.64 -12.83
C ASN A 166 -14.35 -15.73 -13.89
N TYR A 167 -15.31 -16.65 -14.00
CA TYR A 167 -15.24 -17.78 -14.93
C TYR A 167 -15.02 -17.27 -16.35
N LYS A 168 -15.52 -16.08 -16.70
CA LYS A 168 -15.20 -15.42 -17.97
C LYS A 168 -13.71 -15.07 -18.08
N ASN A 169 -13.05 -14.57 -17.04
CA ASN A 169 -11.60 -14.37 -17.08
C ASN A 169 -10.80 -15.68 -17.05
N PHE A 170 -11.24 -16.72 -16.34
CA PHE A 170 -10.48 -17.99 -16.25
C PHE A 170 -10.69 -18.89 -17.49
N VAL A 171 -11.91 -18.94 -18.01
CA VAL A 171 -12.31 -19.77 -19.16
C VAL A 171 -12.22 -19.00 -20.48
N LEU A 172 -12.47 -17.67 -20.51
CA LEU A 172 -12.38 -16.87 -21.76
C LEU A 172 -11.06 -16.13 -21.93
N LYS A 173 -10.28 -15.84 -20.87
CA LYS A 173 -8.87 -15.45 -21.03
C LYS A 173 -7.99 -16.66 -20.82
N ASN A 174 -7.88 -17.45 -21.87
CA ASN A 174 -6.80 -18.41 -22.17
C ASN A 174 -5.53 -18.16 -21.34
N PHE A 175 -5.46 -18.73 -20.13
CA PHE A 175 -4.23 -18.75 -19.34
C PHE A 175 -3.31 -19.79 -19.97
N GLN A 176 -2.70 -19.41 -21.09
CA GLN A 176 -1.78 -20.25 -21.82
C GLN A 176 -0.42 -20.18 -21.14
N ILE A 177 0.25 -21.32 -20.99
CA ILE A 177 1.67 -21.38 -20.58
C ILE A 177 2.53 -20.43 -21.44
N LYS A 178 2.10 -20.22 -22.70
CA LYS A 178 2.66 -19.22 -23.61
C LYS A 178 2.68 -17.79 -23.04
N ASN A 179 1.73 -17.38 -22.21
CA ASN A 179 1.73 -16.06 -21.56
C ASN A 179 2.81 -15.95 -20.48
N ILE A 180 3.10 -17.02 -19.75
CA ILE A 180 4.22 -17.06 -18.79
C ILE A 180 5.55 -17.03 -19.54
N ILE A 181 5.67 -17.83 -20.60
CA ILE A 181 6.85 -17.82 -21.48
C ILE A 181 7.03 -16.43 -22.10
N ASN A 182 5.95 -15.79 -22.57
CA ASN A 182 5.98 -14.42 -23.09
C ASN A 182 6.32 -13.39 -22.01
N PHE A 183 5.91 -13.59 -20.75
CA PHE A 183 6.26 -12.73 -19.62
C PHE A 183 7.77 -12.82 -19.30
N ILE A 184 8.30 -14.04 -19.21
CA ILE A 184 9.73 -14.30 -18.99
C ILE A 184 10.56 -13.78 -20.18
N ASN A 185 10.03 -13.93 -21.39
CA ASN A 185 10.62 -13.45 -22.63
C ASN A 185 10.13 -12.05 -23.00
N LEU A 186 9.62 -11.25 -22.05
CA LEU A 186 9.24 -9.88 -22.35
C LEU A 186 10.46 -9.18 -22.92
N PRO A 187 10.33 -8.48 -24.06
CA PRO A 187 11.43 -7.77 -24.64
C PRO A 187 12.01 -6.83 -23.57
N LYS A 188 13.30 -6.99 -23.29
CA LYS A 188 14.03 -6.10 -22.39
C LYS A 188 14.26 -4.80 -23.14
N TYR A 189 13.26 -3.93 -23.09
CA TYR A 189 13.35 -2.60 -23.66
C TYR A 189 14.33 -1.75 -22.84
N SER A 190 15.12 -0.91 -23.51
CA SER A 190 15.93 0.09 -22.84
C SER A 190 15.05 1.10 -22.10
N ASP A 191 15.59 1.76 -21.08
CA ASP A 191 14.85 2.79 -20.33
C ASP A 191 14.19 3.82 -21.26
N SER A 192 14.87 4.23 -22.34
CA SER A 192 14.36 5.19 -23.32
C SER A 192 13.05 4.80 -23.99
N PHE A 193 12.74 3.50 -24.10
CA PHE A 193 11.49 3.02 -24.68
C PHE A 193 10.25 3.49 -23.87
N TRP A 194 10.40 3.57 -22.55
CA TRP A 194 9.33 3.93 -21.63
C TRP A 194 9.22 5.45 -21.38
N LEU A 195 10.15 6.23 -21.92
CA LEU A 195 10.24 7.66 -21.70
C LEU A 195 9.68 8.46 -22.86
N SER A 196 8.92 9.51 -22.55
CA SER A 196 8.58 10.51 -23.56
C SER A 196 9.84 11.19 -24.09
N LYS A 197 9.78 11.74 -25.31
CA LYS A 197 10.89 12.51 -25.88
C LYS A 197 11.34 13.66 -24.96
N GLU A 198 10.40 14.28 -24.26
CA GLU A 198 10.70 15.31 -23.26
C GLU A 198 11.50 14.75 -22.08
N GLN A 199 11.05 13.64 -21.48
CA GLN A 199 11.77 13.00 -20.37
C GLN A 199 13.18 12.56 -20.79
N GLN A 200 13.33 12.01 -21.99
CA GLN A 200 14.65 11.67 -22.54
C GLN A 200 15.55 12.91 -22.64
N ASN A 201 15.02 14.03 -23.14
CA ASN A 201 15.77 15.29 -23.25
C ASN A 201 16.17 15.83 -21.87
N VAL A 202 15.30 15.77 -20.87
CA VAL A 202 15.60 16.18 -19.49
C VAL A 202 16.70 15.29 -18.90
N VAL A 203 16.60 13.97 -19.05
CA VAL A 203 17.61 13.01 -18.56
C VAL A 203 18.97 13.28 -19.23
N ASN A 204 18.98 13.48 -20.55
CA ASN A 204 20.19 13.77 -21.30
C ASN A 204 20.80 15.11 -20.90
N PHE A 205 19.98 16.15 -20.74
CA PHE A 205 20.43 17.46 -20.28
C PHE A 205 21.10 17.37 -18.92
N ILE A 206 20.46 16.71 -17.94
CA ILE A 206 21.05 16.52 -16.61
C ILE A 206 22.35 15.75 -16.75
N LYS A 207 22.37 14.60 -17.43
CA LYS A 207 23.57 13.76 -17.58
C LYS A 207 24.75 14.50 -18.19
N ASN A 208 24.51 15.31 -19.22
CA ASN A 208 25.55 16.06 -19.92
C ASN A 208 26.11 17.24 -19.11
N ASN A 209 25.33 17.75 -18.15
CA ASN A 209 25.71 18.92 -17.34
C ASN A 209 26.05 18.59 -15.88
N THR A 210 26.08 17.32 -15.49
CA THR A 210 26.39 16.88 -14.12
C THR A 210 27.30 15.65 -14.11
N SER A 211 28.11 15.52 -13.06
CA SER A 211 28.86 14.29 -12.75
C SER A 211 28.00 13.31 -11.93
N LYS A 212 28.36 12.01 -11.88
CA LYS A 212 27.65 11.01 -11.05
C LYS A 212 27.62 11.37 -9.55
N ASN A 213 28.60 12.13 -9.08
CA ASN A 213 28.69 12.54 -7.68
C ASN A 213 27.87 13.79 -7.37
N ASP A 214 27.41 14.51 -8.41
CA ASP A 214 26.59 15.70 -8.23
C ASP A 214 25.21 15.32 -7.71
N TYR A 215 24.64 16.24 -6.94
CA TYR A 215 23.28 16.13 -6.43
C TYR A 215 22.30 16.78 -7.41
N ILE A 216 21.11 16.20 -7.56
CA ILE A 216 19.94 16.85 -8.16
C ILE A 216 18.78 16.77 -7.17
N TYR A 217 17.87 17.74 -7.19
CA TYR A 217 16.65 17.66 -6.39
C TYR A 217 15.43 17.60 -7.29
N VAL A 218 14.62 16.56 -7.13
CA VAL A 218 13.40 16.37 -7.92
C VAL A 218 12.23 16.89 -7.11
N PHE A 219 11.89 18.16 -7.31
CA PHE A 219 10.79 18.80 -6.61
C PHE A 219 9.45 18.37 -7.18
N ASN A 220 9.33 18.15 -8.49
CA ASN A 220 8.07 17.89 -9.20
C ASN A 220 7.42 16.49 -9.00
N ASP A 221 7.85 15.73 -7.98
CA ASP A 221 7.40 14.36 -7.68
C ASP A 221 7.67 13.29 -8.75
N GLU A 222 8.52 13.55 -9.75
CA GLU A 222 8.92 12.55 -10.75
C GLU A 222 10.23 11.83 -10.35
N SER A 223 10.20 11.06 -9.26
CA SER A 223 11.40 10.40 -8.68
C SER A 223 12.21 9.52 -9.65
N LEU A 224 11.63 9.15 -10.79
CA LEU A 224 12.29 8.45 -11.91
C LEU A 224 13.60 9.12 -12.35
N TYR A 225 13.72 10.45 -12.22
CA TYR A 225 14.93 11.16 -12.63
C TYR A 225 16.15 10.72 -11.83
N TYR A 226 16.00 10.31 -10.56
CA TYR A 226 17.12 9.76 -9.78
C TYR A 226 17.67 8.47 -10.37
N TYR A 227 16.78 7.55 -10.73
CA TYR A 227 17.14 6.26 -11.32
C TYR A 227 17.80 6.45 -12.70
N LEU A 228 17.15 7.22 -13.57
CA LEU A 228 17.58 7.37 -14.97
C LEU A 228 18.88 8.16 -15.10
N THR A 229 19.04 9.20 -14.27
CA THR A 229 20.24 10.04 -14.32
C THR A 229 21.38 9.46 -13.50
N GLN A 230 21.12 8.58 -12.53
CA GLN A 230 22.10 8.09 -11.56
C GLN A 230 22.83 9.26 -10.88
N ARG A 231 22.04 10.23 -10.37
CA ARG A 231 22.52 11.39 -9.60
C ARG A 231 22.05 11.29 -8.18
N ASN A 232 22.82 11.87 -7.26
CA ASN A 232 22.54 11.73 -5.84
C ASN A 232 21.30 12.57 -5.45
N ASN A 233 20.44 11.99 -4.61
CA ASN A 233 19.36 12.73 -3.96
C ASN A 233 19.92 13.45 -2.71
N PRO A 234 19.82 14.79 -2.61
CA PRO A 234 20.31 15.51 -1.46
C PRO A 234 19.48 15.23 -0.21
N THR A 235 18.31 14.60 -0.29
CA THR A 235 17.43 14.29 0.84
C THR A 235 17.19 12.78 0.98
N LYS A 236 16.56 12.36 2.08
CA LYS A 236 16.09 10.96 2.25
C LYS A 236 14.73 10.70 1.59
N TYR A 237 14.08 11.73 1.04
CA TYR A 237 12.75 11.65 0.46
C TYR A 237 12.88 11.59 -1.06
N TYR A 238 12.45 10.51 -1.67
CA TYR A 238 12.50 10.32 -3.12
C TYR A 238 11.36 11.06 -3.85
N LEU A 239 10.25 11.33 -3.14
CA LEU A 239 9.16 12.19 -3.57
C LEU A 239 9.06 13.40 -2.63
N ALA A 240 8.85 14.57 -3.20
CA ALA A 240 8.68 15.80 -2.45
C ALA A 240 7.32 15.86 -1.73
N ILE A 241 6.29 15.16 -2.20
CA ILE A 241 5.00 15.02 -1.52
C ILE A 241 5.13 14.48 -0.08
N LEU A 242 6.15 13.65 0.19
CA LEU A 242 6.41 13.11 1.52
C LEU A 242 6.95 14.16 2.51
N THR A 243 7.14 15.38 2.03
CA THR A 243 7.74 16.48 2.78
C THR A 243 6.73 17.57 3.13
N GLU A 244 5.42 17.33 2.97
CA GLU A 244 4.39 18.32 3.31
C GLU A 244 4.46 18.89 4.73
N PRO A 245 4.69 18.08 5.80
CA PRO A 245 4.80 18.63 7.14
C PRO A 245 5.90 19.69 7.28
N THR A 246 5.64 20.78 8.01
CA THR A 246 6.61 21.89 8.18
C THR A 246 7.97 21.43 8.70
N VAL A 247 8.01 20.46 9.61
CA VAL A 247 9.27 19.91 10.16
C VAL A 247 10.10 19.21 9.08
N THR A 248 9.45 18.47 8.17
CA THR A 248 10.14 17.78 7.08
C THR A 248 10.57 18.78 5.99
N GLN A 249 9.77 19.81 5.68
CA GLN A 249 10.20 20.90 4.78
C GLN A 249 11.47 21.60 5.27
N ARG A 250 11.58 21.92 6.57
CA ARG A 250 12.79 22.51 7.15
C ARG A 250 14.00 21.58 6.99
N SER A 251 13.81 20.30 7.31
CA SER A 251 14.87 19.29 7.14
C SER A 251 15.34 19.15 5.68
N VAL A 252 14.42 19.22 4.71
CA VAL A 252 14.74 19.26 3.28
C VAL A 252 15.57 20.50 2.95
N ILE A 253 15.13 21.68 3.38
CA ILE A 253 15.85 22.94 3.13
C ILE A 253 17.28 22.87 3.68
N ASP A 254 17.48 22.34 4.88
CA ASP A 254 18.81 22.23 5.47
C ASP A 254 19.71 21.25 4.70
N ARG A 255 19.14 20.16 4.20
CA ARG A 255 19.84 19.24 3.30
C ARG A 255 20.19 19.93 1.97
N LEU A 256 19.28 20.71 1.39
CA LEU A 256 19.53 21.45 0.15
C LEU A 256 20.63 22.51 0.32
N LYS A 257 20.66 23.22 1.47
CA LYS A 257 21.76 24.15 1.81
C LYS A 257 23.11 23.45 1.91
N LYS A 258 23.14 22.24 2.50
CA LYS A 258 24.36 21.45 2.72
C LYS A 258 24.91 20.84 1.44
N TYR A 259 24.05 20.17 0.66
CA TYR A 259 24.47 19.38 -0.50
C TYR A 259 24.43 20.15 -1.82
N ARG A 260 23.75 21.31 -1.85
CA ARG A 260 23.69 22.26 -2.98
C ARG A 260 23.53 21.55 -4.33
N PRO A 261 22.37 20.91 -4.58
CA PRO A 261 22.12 20.23 -5.85
C PRO A 261 22.36 21.17 -7.03
N LYS A 262 22.98 20.65 -8.09
CA LYS A 262 23.34 21.44 -9.27
C LYS A 262 22.12 21.81 -10.10
N TYR A 263 21.11 20.94 -10.10
CA TYR A 263 19.84 21.19 -10.76
C TYR A 263 18.67 20.81 -9.87
N ILE A 264 17.59 21.58 -9.99
CA ILE A 264 16.29 21.29 -9.41
C ILE A 264 15.33 20.95 -10.54
N VAL A 265 14.77 19.74 -10.57
CA VAL A 265 13.63 19.42 -11.44
C VAL A 265 12.38 20.00 -10.78
N TYR A 266 12.03 21.21 -11.19
CA TYR A 266 11.14 22.08 -10.42
C TYR A 266 9.68 21.89 -10.77
N HIS A 267 9.34 21.83 -12.05
CA HIS A 267 7.95 21.75 -12.48
C HIS A 267 7.84 21.02 -13.82
N SER A 268 6.72 20.33 -14.06
CA SER A 268 6.36 19.74 -15.35
C SER A 268 4.84 19.75 -15.54
N SER A 269 4.36 19.39 -16.74
CA SER A 269 2.93 19.23 -17.00
C SER A 269 2.32 17.96 -16.37
N TYR A 270 3.14 17.13 -15.70
CA TYR A 270 2.70 15.87 -15.13
C TYR A 270 1.76 16.08 -13.94
N TRP A 271 0.75 15.20 -13.82
CA TRP A 271 -0.36 15.34 -12.86
C TRP A 271 0.10 15.45 -11.40
N SER A 272 1.23 14.85 -11.04
CA SER A 272 1.79 14.91 -9.68
C SER A 272 2.12 16.33 -9.22
N ASN A 273 2.33 17.27 -10.14
CA ASN A 273 2.53 18.68 -9.81
C ASN A 273 1.27 19.39 -9.31
N LYS A 274 0.07 18.81 -9.49
CA LYS A 274 -1.24 19.40 -9.17
C LYS A 274 -2.18 18.36 -8.54
N ILE A 275 -1.77 17.77 -7.44
CA ILE A 275 -2.61 16.82 -6.68
C ILE A 275 -3.73 17.60 -6.02
N ASP A 276 -4.96 17.10 -6.18
CA ASP A 276 -6.20 17.76 -5.74
C ASP A 276 -6.33 19.18 -6.28
N GLU A 277 -5.82 19.42 -7.51
CA GLU A 277 -5.76 20.72 -8.18
C GLU A 277 -4.89 21.78 -7.47
N ILE A 278 -4.26 21.43 -6.35
CA ILE A 278 -3.37 22.31 -5.59
C ILE A 278 -1.94 22.16 -6.15
N PRO A 279 -1.34 23.24 -6.69
CA PRO A 279 0.03 23.19 -7.17
C PRO A 279 1.01 22.79 -6.07
N GLN A 280 2.00 22.00 -6.43
CA GLN A 280 3.02 21.56 -5.48
C GLN A 280 3.80 22.72 -4.85
N SER A 281 3.99 23.81 -5.59
CA SER A 281 4.58 25.06 -5.10
C SER A 281 3.79 25.69 -3.94
N ALA A 282 2.47 25.49 -3.89
CA ALA A 282 1.62 25.92 -2.79
C ALA A 282 1.67 24.95 -1.61
N ARG A 283 1.63 23.63 -1.87
CA ARG A 283 1.70 22.58 -0.84
C ARG A 283 3.03 22.61 -0.08
N LEU A 284 4.13 22.82 -0.81
CA LEU A 284 5.50 22.83 -0.29
C LEU A 284 6.06 24.25 -0.26
N TYR A 285 5.28 25.22 0.22
CA TYR A 285 5.58 26.65 0.09
C TYR A 285 6.97 27.04 0.63
N MET A 286 7.44 26.41 1.73
CA MET A 286 8.73 26.78 2.33
C MET A 286 9.88 26.33 1.44
N ILE A 287 9.81 25.10 0.94
CA ILE A 287 10.79 24.57 0.00
C ILE A 287 10.76 25.42 -1.27
N ASN A 288 9.57 25.64 -1.83
CA ASN A 288 9.37 26.45 -3.04
C ASN A 288 9.99 27.85 -2.92
N SER A 289 9.66 28.57 -1.84
CA SER A 289 10.16 29.92 -1.58
C SER A 289 11.68 29.93 -1.43
N TRP A 290 12.24 28.91 -0.78
CA TRP A 290 13.69 28.77 -0.66
C TRP A 290 14.34 28.47 -2.01
N LEU A 291 13.78 27.56 -2.81
CA LEU A 291 14.30 27.22 -4.14
C LEU A 291 14.36 28.46 -5.04
N LEU A 292 13.27 29.20 -5.18
CA LEU A 292 13.20 30.41 -6.02
C LEU A 292 14.14 31.53 -5.55
N LYS A 293 14.42 31.60 -4.24
CA LYS A 293 15.37 32.58 -3.68
C LYS A 293 16.83 32.21 -3.99
N ASN A 294 17.16 30.92 -4.06
CA ASN A 294 18.55 30.43 -4.13
C ASN A 294 18.96 29.92 -5.51
N TYR A 295 18.01 29.54 -6.36
CA TYR A 295 18.23 29.06 -7.73
C TYR A 295 17.57 30.02 -8.70
N ARG A 296 18.33 31.01 -9.16
CA ARG A 296 17.81 32.17 -9.90
C ARG A 296 17.75 31.95 -11.40
N HIS A 297 18.50 30.98 -11.92
CA HIS A 297 18.49 30.67 -13.34
C HIS A 297 17.56 29.50 -13.59
N SER A 298 16.93 29.51 -14.76
CA SER A 298 16.05 28.45 -15.18
C SER A 298 16.24 28.12 -16.65
N THR A 299 16.09 26.86 -17.00
CA THR A 299 15.94 26.42 -18.38
C THR A 299 14.70 25.55 -18.51
N LYS A 300 14.10 25.54 -19.70
CA LYS A 300 12.87 24.81 -20.00
C LYS A 300 13.14 23.79 -21.11
N ILE A 301 12.73 22.55 -20.86
CA ILE A 301 12.82 21.44 -21.82
C ILE A 301 11.42 20.87 -21.97
N GLY A 302 10.75 21.19 -23.06
CA GLY A 302 9.33 20.87 -23.23
C GLY A 302 8.47 21.57 -22.18
N SER A 303 7.68 20.82 -21.41
CA SER A 303 6.93 21.31 -20.25
C SER A 303 7.74 21.40 -18.96
N THR A 304 8.92 20.77 -18.90
CA THR A 304 9.72 20.65 -17.68
C THR A 304 10.63 21.85 -17.47
N THR A 305 10.61 22.42 -16.25
CA THR A 305 11.47 23.54 -15.82
C THR A 305 12.55 23.02 -14.88
N LEU A 306 13.81 23.35 -15.19
CA LEU A 306 14.97 23.08 -14.35
C LEU A 306 15.49 24.40 -13.77
N LEU A 307 15.79 24.44 -12.47
CA LEU A 307 16.45 25.58 -11.82
C LEU A 307 17.92 25.27 -11.53
N PHE A 308 18.80 26.27 -11.59
CA PHE A 308 20.24 26.17 -11.29
C PHE A 308 20.85 27.48 -10.79
#